data_AF-A0A975E0M7-F1
#
_entry.id   AF-A0A975E0M7-F1
#
_cell.length_a   1.000
_cell.length_b   1.000
_cell.length_c   1.000
_cell.angle_alpha   90.00
_cell.angle_beta   90.00
_cell.angle_gamma   90.00
#
_symmetry.space_group_name_H-M   'P 1'
#
loop_
_entity.id
_entity.type
_entity.pdbx_description
1 polymer ?
#
loop_
_entity_poly.entity_id
_entity_poly.type
_entity_poly.pdbx_seq_one_letter_code
_entity_poly.pdbx_strand_id
1 'polypeptide(L)'
;MTLKRLRAAAFALVAGLAALPAYAEALRYCDSHGEMSHEQRDRLFRFAALVRDELEGSGQRLALVSRSGLDLARFGQRYSHTGVSLKGSEVAPWSVRQLYYACEERQPRLFDQGLTAFLLGLNDPQGGYISVVFLPEAAAAALEPAALDNRRALQLLGATYSANAYAYGLRYQNCNQWVMEMLASAWSDAPQAEEARARAQAWMRAQGYAGSEFRLPFPPMMWLSVAVPWLHHDDHPQADLDQAVFRVSMPASIEAFVRERVPGARRVEFCHAGTRVVVHRGWEPIAEGCEPGVQDRVVMLD
;
A
#
# COMPACT_ATOMS: atom_id res chain seq x y z
N MET A 1 47.95 9.56 -31.54
CA MET A 1 47.13 10.23 -30.49
C MET A 1 46.94 9.25 -29.35
N THR A 2 47.40 9.65 -28.17
CA THR A 2 47.97 8.80 -27.12
C THR A 2 46.93 8.24 -26.15
N LEU A 3 47.16 7.00 -25.69
CA LEU A 3 46.41 6.23 -24.66
C LEU A 3 45.98 7.02 -23.41
N LYS A 4 46.62 8.17 -23.12
CA LYS A 4 46.25 9.09 -22.03
C LYS A 4 44.87 9.72 -22.21
N ARG A 5 44.39 9.94 -23.44
CA ARG A 5 43.04 10.50 -23.68
C ARG A 5 41.92 9.48 -23.45
N LEU A 6 42.19 8.20 -23.66
CA LEU A 6 41.25 7.11 -23.40
C LEU A 6 41.06 6.84 -21.88
N ARG A 7 42.12 6.99 -21.08
CA ARG A 7 42.02 6.84 -19.61
C ARG A 7 41.28 8.00 -18.93
N ALA A 8 41.41 9.23 -19.45
CA ALA A 8 40.66 10.38 -18.94
C ALA A 8 39.16 10.30 -19.31
N ALA A 9 38.83 9.80 -20.51
CA ALA A 9 37.44 9.55 -20.91
C ALA A 9 36.79 8.42 -20.09
N ALA A 10 37.55 7.36 -19.75
CA ALA A 10 37.04 6.27 -18.92
C ALA A 10 36.75 6.70 -17.46
N PHE A 11 37.58 7.57 -16.88
CA PHE A 11 37.33 8.10 -15.53
C PHE A 11 36.17 9.11 -15.48
N ALA A 12 35.96 9.88 -16.55
CA ALA A 12 34.80 10.78 -16.66
C ALA A 12 33.48 10.02 -16.85
N LEU A 13 33.49 8.86 -17.51
CA LEU A 13 32.29 8.03 -17.69
C LEU A 13 31.90 7.28 -16.41
N VAL A 14 32.87 6.88 -15.57
CA VAL A 14 32.61 6.21 -14.29
C VAL A 14 32.12 7.21 -13.22
N ALA A 15 32.58 8.46 -13.23
CA ALA A 15 32.11 9.49 -12.30
C ALA A 15 30.70 10.01 -12.63
N GLY A 16 30.24 9.91 -13.89
CA GLY A 16 28.90 10.33 -14.30
C GLY A 16 27.76 9.35 -13.96
N LEU A 17 28.09 8.10 -13.63
CA LEU A 17 27.11 7.05 -13.28
C LEU A 17 26.78 6.97 -11.79
N ALA A 18 27.49 7.71 -10.94
CA ALA A 18 27.30 7.70 -9.49
C ALA A 18 26.13 8.60 -8.99
N ALA A 19 25.39 9.26 -9.88
CA ALA A 19 24.33 10.19 -9.54
C ALA A 19 22.95 9.78 -10.08
N LEU A 20 22.60 8.49 -10.01
CA LEU A 20 21.22 8.05 -10.15
C LEU A 20 20.63 7.87 -8.73
N PRO A 21 19.80 8.80 -8.22
CA PRO A 21 19.20 8.68 -6.88
C PRO A 21 18.19 7.52 -6.77
N ALA A 22 17.87 6.84 -7.87
CA ALA A 22 16.85 5.80 -7.93
C ALA A 22 17.21 4.47 -7.22
N TYR A 23 18.48 4.24 -6.87
CA TYR A 23 18.91 3.01 -6.18
C TYR A 23 18.85 3.09 -4.65
N ALA A 24 18.81 4.30 -4.08
CA ALA A 24 18.81 4.47 -2.63
C ALA A 24 17.45 4.11 -2.01
N GLU A 25 16.32 4.42 -2.69
CA GLU A 25 14.98 4.19 -2.13
C GLU A 25 14.57 2.72 -2.05
N ALA A 26 14.95 1.88 -3.02
CA ALA A 26 14.64 0.45 -3.00
C ALA A 26 15.45 -0.30 -1.92
N LEU A 27 16.67 0.15 -1.63
CA LEU A 27 17.49 -0.36 -0.53
C LEU A 27 17.02 0.18 0.83
N ARG A 28 16.39 1.36 0.85
CA ARG A 28 15.79 2.00 2.03
C ARG A 28 14.47 1.38 2.50
N TYR A 29 13.95 0.35 1.83
CA TYR A 29 12.70 -0.30 2.24
C TYR A 29 12.71 -0.77 3.71
N CYS A 30 13.87 -1.15 4.22
CA CYS A 30 14.10 -1.52 5.62
C CYS A 30 14.91 -0.49 6.41
N ASP A 31 15.27 0.64 5.82
CA ASP A 31 15.96 1.71 6.54
C ASP A 31 14.95 2.46 7.42
N SER A 32 15.37 2.85 8.62
CA SER A 32 14.50 3.59 9.52
C SER A 32 14.09 4.92 8.89
N HIS A 33 12.80 5.24 8.90
CA HIS A 33 12.30 6.58 8.59
C HIS A 33 13.13 7.61 9.37
N GLY A 34 13.63 8.64 8.67
CA GLY A 34 14.57 9.61 9.25
C GLY A 34 14.04 10.26 10.52
N GLU A 35 14.94 10.78 11.36
CA GLU A 35 14.56 11.42 12.62
C GLU A 35 13.59 12.59 12.36
N MET A 36 12.37 12.48 12.91
CA MET A 36 11.37 13.55 12.88
C MET A 36 11.55 14.51 14.04
N SER A 37 11.37 15.81 13.80
CA SER A 37 11.29 16.82 14.84
C SER A 37 10.06 16.60 15.74
N HIS A 38 10.07 17.21 16.93
CA HIS A 38 8.93 17.14 17.84
C HIS A 38 7.66 17.76 17.24
N GLU A 39 7.80 18.87 16.52
CA GLU A 39 6.70 19.57 15.84
C GLU A 39 6.12 18.71 14.70
N GLN A 40 6.98 18.03 13.94
CA GLN A 40 6.54 17.10 12.91
C GLN A 40 5.75 15.93 13.49
N ARG A 41 6.23 15.38 14.61
CA ARG A 41 5.56 14.27 15.31
C ARG A 41 4.22 14.68 15.90
N ASP A 42 4.16 15.85 16.55
CA ASP A 42 2.91 16.40 17.10
C ASP A 42 1.86 16.60 16.00
N ARG A 43 2.23 17.24 14.87
CA ARG A 43 1.34 17.42 13.73
C ARG A 43 0.81 16.09 13.20
N LEU A 44 1.67 15.09 13.07
CA LEU A 44 1.24 13.78 12.60
C LEU A 44 0.31 13.07 13.60
N PHE A 45 0.53 13.24 14.90
CA PHE A 45 -0.38 12.71 15.92
C PHE A 45 -1.75 13.38 15.87
N ARG A 46 -1.81 14.68 15.65
CA ARG A 46 -3.08 15.40 15.47
C ARG A 46 -3.77 15.03 14.16
N PHE A 47 -3.01 14.86 13.08
CA PHE A 47 -3.53 14.31 11.84
C PHE A 47 -4.11 12.92 12.03
N ALA A 48 -3.41 12.04 12.76
CA ALA A 48 -3.91 10.72 13.11
C ALA A 48 -5.18 10.77 13.97
N ALA A 49 -5.28 11.72 14.90
CA ALA A 49 -6.49 11.96 15.66
C ALA A 49 -7.66 12.35 14.75
N LEU A 50 -7.46 13.22 13.76
CA LEU A 50 -8.50 13.58 12.79
C LEU A 50 -9.00 12.37 11.98
N VAL A 51 -8.09 11.50 11.53
CA VAL A 51 -8.49 10.27 10.81
C VAL A 51 -9.25 9.32 11.74
N ARG A 52 -8.79 9.14 12.98
CA ARG A 52 -9.47 8.32 13.99
C ARG A 52 -10.87 8.85 14.29
N ASP A 53 -11.03 10.16 14.43
CA ASP A 53 -12.31 10.78 14.76
C ASP A 53 -13.30 10.63 13.60
N GLU A 54 -12.84 10.64 12.33
CA GLU A 54 -13.69 10.29 11.18
C GLU A 54 -14.11 8.81 11.22
N LEU A 55 -13.17 7.90 11.54
CA LEU A 55 -13.48 6.48 11.70
C LEU A 55 -14.53 6.27 12.80
N GLU A 56 -14.34 6.87 13.98
CA GLU A 56 -15.26 6.75 15.11
C GLU A 56 -16.63 7.35 14.81
N GLY A 57 -16.66 8.51 14.16
CA GLY A 57 -17.90 9.21 13.75
C GLY A 57 -18.63 8.56 12.56
N SER A 58 -18.02 7.60 11.87
CA SER A 58 -18.58 6.99 10.65
C SER A 58 -19.78 6.06 10.90
N GLY A 59 -19.97 5.62 12.15
CA GLY A 59 -20.92 4.57 12.53
C GLY A 59 -20.55 3.17 12.02
N GLN A 60 -19.37 3.00 11.40
CA GLN A 60 -18.89 1.71 10.89
C GLN A 60 -18.13 0.93 11.96
N ARG A 61 -17.98 -0.38 11.74
CA ARG A 61 -17.16 -1.26 12.59
C ARG A 61 -15.76 -1.50 12.04
N LEU A 62 -15.56 -1.24 10.75
CA LEU A 62 -14.27 -1.34 10.07
C LEU A 62 -14.18 -0.38 8.90
N ALA A 63 -12.95 -0.20 8.40
CA ALA A 63 -12.67 0.49 7.16
C ALA A 63 -11.39 -0.07 6.52
N LEU A 64 -11.27 0.02 5.20
CA LEU A 64 -9.97 -0.12 4.54
C LEU A 64 -9.23 1.20 4.69
N VAL A 65 -7.98 1.16 5.12
CA VAL A 65 -7.15 2.36 5.29
C VAL A 65 -5.88 2.20 4.49
N SER A 66 -5.60 3.16 3.61
CA SER A 66 -4.46 3.18 2.72
C SER A 66 -3.57 4.38 3.01
N ARG A 67 -2.24 4.21 2.95
CA ARG A 67 -1.24 5.26 3.18
C ARG A 67 -0.19 5.34 2.08
N SER A 68 0.44 6.51 1.99
CA SER A 68 1.56 6.81 1.10
C SER A 68 2.90 6.48 1.78
N GLY A 69 3.22 5.19 1.92
CA GLY A 69 4.44 4.74 2.64
C GLY A 69 5.70 4.61 1.78
N LEU A 70 5.56 4.68 0.46
CA LEU A 70 6.66 4.70 -0.52
C LEU A 70 6.29 5.72 -1.60
N ASP A 71 7.27 6.46 -2.12
CA ASP A 71 7.04 7.31 -3.29
C ASP A 71 6.94 6.44 -4.55
N LEU A 72 5.71 6.30 -5.03
CA LEU A 72 5.38 5.60 -6.27
C LEU A 72 4.71 6.55 -7.28
N ALA A 73 4.85 7.87 -7.10
CA ALA A 73 4.23 8.87 -7.97
C ALA A 73 4.67 8.72 -9.43
N ARG A 74 5.93 8.32 -9.67
CA ARG A 74 6.46 8.00 -11.01
C ARG A 74 5.72 6.87 -11.73
N PHE A 75 4.97 6.04 -11.00
CA PHE A 75 4.13 4.96 -11.52
C PHE A 75 2.64 5.28 -11.42
N GLY A 76 2.28 6.53 -11.13
CA GLY A 76 0.90 6.97 -10.96
C GLY A 76 0.21 6.37 -9.73
N GLN A 77 0.97 5.86 -8.76
CA GLN A 77 0.43 5.29 -7.53
C GLN A 77 0.62 6.26 -6.38
N ARG A 78 -0.50 6.72 -5.81
CA ARG A 78 -0.50 7.63 -4.66
C ARG A 78 -0.25 6.89 -3.34
N TYR A 79 -0.94 5.78 -3.15
CA TYR A 79 -0.81 4.95 -1.95
C TYR A 79 -0.01 3.70 -2.26
N SER A 80 0.81 3.27 -1.31
CA SER A 80 1.64 2.07 -1.46
C SER A 80 1.17 0.90 -0.58
N HIS A 81 0.38 1.19 0.45
CA HIS A 81 0.07 0.21 1.49
C HIS A 81 -1.37 0.36 2.00
N THR A 82 -2.08 -0.77 2.13
CA THR A 82 -3.44 -0.84 2.68
C THR A 82 -3.50 -1.87 3.82
N GLY A 83 -4.34 -1.59 4.82
CA GLY A 83 -4.77 -2.57 5.82
C GLY A 83 -6.25 -2.44 6.14
N VAL A 84 -6.73 -3.31 7.03
CA VAL A 84 -8.11 -3.30 7.54
C VAL A 84 -8.11 -2.70 8.95
N SER A 85 -8.65 -1.50 9.10
CA SER A 85 -8.84 -0.87 10.42
C SER A 85 -10.11 -1.41 11.06
N LEU A 86 -9.99 -1.91 12.30
CA LEU A 86 -11.05 -2.63 13.01
C LEU A 86 -11.36 -1.94 14.33
N LYS A 87 -12.61 -1.51 14.52
CA LYS A 87 -13.08 -0.94 15.79
C LYS A 87 -12.97 -1.95 16.95
N GLY A 88 -13.23 -3.23 16.66
CA GLY A 88 -13.17 -4.34 17.62
C GLY A 88 -11.80 -4.98 17.82
N SER A 89 -10.69 -4.35 17.40
CA SER A 89 -9.35 -4.93 17.60
C SER A 89 -8.98 -5.04 19.08
N GLU A 90 -8.35 -6.16 19.45
CA GLU A 90 -7.88 -6.43 20.82
C GLU A 90 -6.71 -5.54 21.26
N VAL A 91 -5.94 -4.99 20.30
CA VAL A 91 -4.80 -4.10 20.60
C VAL A 91 -5.30 -2.73 21.06
N ALA A 92 -6.15 -2.11 20.24
CA ALA A 92 -6.84 -0.86 20.51
C ALA A 92 -7.92 -0.64 19.44
N PRO A 93 -9.03 0.07 19.73
CA PRO A 93 -10.03 0.41 18.72
C PRO A 93 -9.39 1.11 17.51
N TRP A 94 -9.81 0.69 16.31
CA TRP A 94 -9.31 1.17 15.02
C TRP A 94 -7.84 0.85 14.74
N SER A 95 -7.27 -0.15 15.41
CA SER A 95 -6.00 -0.72 14.98
C SER A 95 -6.13 -1.31 13.57
N VAL A 96 -5.06 -1.17 12.80
CA VAL A 96 -4.95 -1.59 11.41
C VAL A 96 -4.29 -2.96 11.35
N ARG A 97 -5.06 -3.96 10.93
CA ARG A 97 -4.56 -5.29 10.60
C ARG A 97 -3.99 -5.29 9.19
N GLN A 98 -2.72 -5.64 9.05
CA GLN A 98 -1.96 -5.54 7.80
C GLN A 98 -0.91 -6.63 7.69
N LEU A 99 -0.58 -7.03 6.47
CA LEU A 99 0.65 -7.77 6.20
C LEU A 99 1.79 -6.78 6.02
N TYR A 100 2.84 -6.91 6.83
CA TYR A 100 4.06 -6.14 6.68
C TYR A 100 5.28 -7.06 6.55
N TYR A 101 6.31 -6.58 5.85
CA TYR A 101 7.58 -7.30 5.79
C TYR A 101 8.39 -6.99 7.06
N ALA A 102 8.58 -7.99 7.92
CA ALA A 102 9.37 -7.84 9.13
C ALA A 102 10.86 -7.88 8.76
N CYS A 103 11.46 -6.71 8.53
CA CYS A 103 12.83 -6.58 8.03
C CYS A 103 13.90 -7.31 8.86
N GLU A 104 13.77 -7.30 10.19
CA GLU A 104 14.69 -8.01 11.09
C GLU A 104 14.57 -9.54 10.96
N GLU A 105 13.35 -10.04 10.87
CA GLU A 105 13.05 -11.47 10.72
C GLU A 105 13.15 -11.96 9.27
N ARG A 106 13.21 -11.04 8.31
CA ARG A 106 13.21 -11.27 6.87
C ARG A 106 12.02 -12.07 6.34
N GLN A 107 10.85 -11.92 6.95
CA GLN A 107 9.65 -12.68 6.58
C GLN A 107 8.38 -11.82 6.63
N PRO A 108 7.34 -12.18 5.85
CA PRO A 108 6.03 -11.53 5.97
C PRO A 108 5.38 -11.92 7.31
N ARG A 109 4.81 -10.92 7.99
CA ARG A 109 4.05 -11.10 9.23
C ARG A 109 2.76 -10.30 9.18
N LEU A 110 1.77 -10.75 9.93
CA LEU A 110 0.56 -9.97 10.20
C LEU A 110 0.77 -9.15 11.46
N PHE A 111 0.44 -7.87 11.38
CA PHE A 111 0.52 -6.93 12.49
C PHE A 111 -0.83 -6.29 12.71
N ASP A 112 -1.18 -6.12 13.98
CA ASP A 112 -2.23 -5.22 14.43
C ASP A 112 -1.56 -3.99 15.02
N GLN A 113 -1.60 -2.88 14.29
CA GLN A 113 -0.91 -1.66 14.68
C GLN A 113 -1.93 -0.56 14.96
N GLY A 114 -1.79 0.15 16.07
CA GLY A 114 -2.64 1.32 16.35
C GLY A 114 -2.57 2.33 15.20
N LEU A 115 -3.70 2.99 14.90
CA LEU A 115 -3.82 3.87 13.73
C LEU A 115 -2.70 4.92 13.64
N THR A 116 -2.32 5.55 14.75
CA THR A 116 -1.24 6.54 14.77
C THR A 116 0.10 5.94 14.31
N ALA A 117 0.42 4.72 14.76
CA ALA A 117 1.64 4.04 14.33
C ALA A 117 1.56 3.58 12.86
N PHE A 118 0.37 3.25 12.37
CA PHE A 118 0.14 3.07 10.94
C PHE A 118 0.34 4.38 10.16
N LEU A 119 -0.04 5.54 10.69
CA LEU A 119 0.16 6.82 9.99
C LEU A 119 1.61 7.33 10.08
N LEU A 120 2.38 6.88 11.07
CA LEU A 120 3.82 7.15 11.19
C LEU A 120 4.66 6.57 10.05
N GLY A 121 4.19 5.53 9.35
CA GLY A 121 4.89 5.01 8.17
C GLY A 121 4.52 5.73 6.87
N LEU A 122 4.14 7.01 6.94
CA LEU A 122 4.10 7.88 5.77
C LEU A 122 5.52 8.19 5.30
N ASN A 123 5.71 8.29 3.99
CA ASN A 123 7.04 8.49 3.38
C ASN A 123 7.62 9.89 3.66
N ASP A 124 6.77 10.91 3.80
CA ASP A 124 7.17 12.29 4.05
C ASP A 124 6.48 12.86 5.31
N PRO A 125 7.23 13.29 6.34
CA PRO A 125 6.65 13.89 7.53
C PRO A 125 6.05 15.29 7.30
N GLN A 126 6.35 15.95 6.17
CA GLN A 126 5.79 17.26 5.81
C GLN A 126 4.49 17.15 5.01
N GLY A 127 4.23 16.03 4.35
CA GLY A 127 3.03 15.83 3.57
C GLY A 127 2.74 14.38 3.23
N GLY A 128 1.46 14.05 3.14
CA GLY A 128 1.06 12.68 2.86
C GLY A 128 -0.43 12.58 2.62
N TYR A 129 -0.82 11.51 1.92
CA TYR A 129 -2.21 11.19 1.63
C TYR A 129 -2.62 9.88 2.30
N ILE A 130 -3.83 9.88 2.85
CA ILE A 130 -4.52 8.74 3.44
C ILE A 130 -5.87 8.57 2.75
N SER A 131 -6.20 7.35 2.36
CA SER A 131 -7.54 7.00 1.89
C SER A 131 -8.20 6.08 2.89
N VAL A 132 -9.47 6.34 3.17
CA VAL A 132 -10.33 5.51 4.00
C VAL A 132 -11.54 5.12 3.18
N VAL A 133 -11.73 3.81 2.99
CA VAL A 133 -12.92 3.27 2.33
C VAL A 133 -13.79 2.57 3.36
N PHE A 134 -14.99 3.13 3.53
CA PHE A 134 -16.06 2.59 4.34
C PHE A 134 -16.92 1.64 3.49
N LEU A 135 -17.14 0.44 4.01
CA LEU A 135 -17.98 -0.56 3.37
C LEU A 135 -19.43 -0.45 3.89
N PRO A 136 -20.45 -0.76 3.06
CA PRO A 136 -21.82 -0.90 3.53
C PRO A 136 -21.94 -2.08 4.51
N GLU A 137 -22.96 -2.04 5.35
CA GLU A 137 -23.16 -2.99 6.47
C GLU A 137 -23.00 -4.45 6.07
N ALA A 138 -23.61 -4.89 4.95
CA ALA A 138 -23.53 -6.28 4.51
C ALA A 138 -22.08 -6.72 4.19
N ALA A 139 -21.32 -5.88 3.49
CA ALA A 139 -19.93 -6.18 3.12
C ALA A 139 -19.00 -6.10 4.34
N ALA A 140 -19.25 -5.15 5.25
CA ALA A 140 -18.52 -5.01 6.51
C ALA A 140 -18.79 -6.20 7.46
N ALA A 141 -20.05 -6.62 7.59
CA ALA A 141 -20.45 -7.74 8.45
C ALA A 141 -19.86 -9.08 8.00
N ALA A 142 -19.64 -9.27 6.70
CA ALA A 142 -18.94 -10.44 6.16
C ALA A 142 -17.41 -10.37 6.43
N LEU A 143 -16.81 -9.19 6.29
CA LEU A 143 -15.36 -8.99 6.43
C LEU A 143 -14.89 -9.02 7.88
N GLU A 144 -15.60 -8.35 8.79
CA GLU A 144 -15.18 -8.18 10.18
C GLU A 144 -14.80 -9.49 10.90
N PRO A 145 -15.64 -10.55 10.92
CA PRO A 145 -15.27 -11.78 11.60
C PRO A 145 -14.08 -12.50 10.93
N ALA A 146 -13.93 -12.37 9.61
CA ALA A 146 -12.79 -12.94 8.90
C ALA A 146 -11.49 -12.19 9.24
N ALA A 147 -11.57 -10.86 9.34
CA ALA A 147 -10.45 -10.00 9.68
C ALA A 147 -10.06 -10.12 11.15
N LEU A 148 -10.99 -10.36 12.08
CA LEU A 148 -10.68 -10.54 13.51
C LEU A 148 -10.19 -11.97 13.85
N ASP A 149 -10.62 -13.00 13.13
CA ASP A 149 -10.17 -14.39 13.39
C ASP A 149 -8.72 -14.60 12.93
N ASN A 150 -7.80 -14.72 13.91
CA ASN A 150 -6.38 -14.95 13.66
C ASN A 150 -6.10 -16.18 12.80
N ARG A 151 -6.90 -17.25 12.92
CA ARG A 151 -6.69 -18.46 12.12
C ARG A 151 -7.02 -18.20 10.66
N ARG A 152 -8.12 -17.51 10.37
CA ARG A 152 -8.51 -17.13 9.00
C ARG A 152 -7.49 -16.18 8.38
N ALA A 153 -7.07 -15.18 9.15
CA ALA A 153 -6.04 -14.23 8.72
C ALA A 153 -4.72 -14.91 8.37
N LEU A 154 -4.25 -15.84 9.21
CA LEU A 154 -3.00 -16.57 9.02
C LEU A 154 -3.09 -17.60 7.88
N GLN A 155 -4.25 -18.19 7.60
CA GLN A 155 -4.44 -19.08 6.44
C GLN A 155 -4.18 -18.38 5.10
N LEU A 156 -4.34 -17.06 5.06
CA LEU A 156 -4.07 -16.23 3.89
C LEU A 156 -2.64 -15.69 3.86
N LEU A 157 -1.83 -15.87 4.90
CA LEU A 157 -0.45 -15.40 4.92
C LEU A 157 0.44 -16.33 4.08
N GLY A 158 1.05 -15.77 3.04
CA GLY A 158 2.06 -16.44 2.23
C GLY A 158 3.41 -16.52 2.94
N ALA A 159 4.21 -17.53 2.61
CA ALA A 159 5.50 -17.76 3.26
C ALA A 159 6.61 -16.80 2.79
N THR A 160 6.50 -16.24 1.58
CA THR A 160 7.56 -15.43 0.99
C THR A 160 7.01 -14.10 0.50
N TYR A 161 7.61 -13.02 0.96
CA TYR A 161 7.23 -11.67 0.59
C TYR A 161 7.87 -11.26 -0.74
N SER A 162 7.11 -10.55 -1.57
CA SER A 162 7.67 -9.74 -2.65
C SER A 162 6.82 -8.50 -2.86
N ALA A 163 7.45 -7.32 -2.96
CA ALA A 163 6.73 -6.06 -3.11
C ALA A 163 5.98 -5.98 -4.45
N ASN A 164 6.53 -6.57 -5.51
CA ASN A 164 5.93 -6.63 -6.84
C ASN A 164 5.23 -7.97 -7.14
N ALA A 165 4.95 -8.82 -6.14
CA ALA A 165 4.32 -10.13 -6.36
C ALA A 165 3.15 -10.04 -7.35
N TYR A 166 3.09 -10.99 -8.30
CA TYR A 166 2.00 -11.04 -9.26
C TYR A 166 0.67 -11.20 -8.52
N ALA A 167 -0.32 -10.37 -8.87
CA ALA A 167 -1.63 -10.33 -8.18
C ALA A 167 -2.36 -11.69 -8.10
N TYR A 168 -1.95 -12.63 -8.96
CA TYR A 168 -2.49 -13.98 -9.10
C TYR A 168 -1.44 -15.08 -8.93
N GLY A 169 -0.26 -14.73 -8.41
CA GLY A 169 0.78 -15.67 -8.02
C GLY A 169 0.55 -16.22 -6.62
N LEU A 170 0.86 -17.51 -6.41
CA LEU A 170 0.83 -18.16 -5.10
C LEU A 170 2.23 -18.26 -4.45
N ARG A 171 3.28 -18.08 -5.26
CA ARG A 171 4.67 -18.21 -4.82
C ARG A 171 5.09 -17.10 -3.88
N TYR A 172 4.76 -15.86 -4.25
CA TYR A 172 5.02 -14.69 -3.44
C TYR A 172 3.71 -14.07 -2.97
N GLN A 173 3.81 -13.14 -2.04
CA GLN A 173 2.71 -12.30 -1.61
C GLN A 173 3.21 -10.89 -1.33
N ASN A 174 2.48 -9.90 -1.82
CA ASN A 174 2.65 -8.51 -1.41
C ASN A 174 1.62 -8.13 -0.32
N CYS A 175 1.89 -7.03 0.38
CA CYS A 175 1.04 -6.58 1.48
C CYS A 175 -0.42 -6.32 1.11
N ASN A 176 -0.66 -5.68 -0.04
CA ASN A 176 -1.99 -5.31 -0.50
C ASN A 176 -2.78 -6.52 -1.03
N GLN A 177 -2.10 -7.52 -1.60
CA GLN A 177 -2.67 -8.76 -2.08
C GLN A 177 -3.25 -9.56 -0.91
N TRP A 178 -2.61 -9.54 0.26
CA TRP A 178 -3.20 -10.14 1.46
C TRP A 178 -4.55 -9.50 1.82
N VAL A 179 -4.67 -8.17 1.73
CA VAL A 179 -5.96 -7.47 1.95
C VAL A 179 -6.99 -7.89 0.90
N MET A 180 -6.61 -7.94 -0.37
CA MET A 180 -7.53 -8.37 -1.43
C MET A 180 -7.97 -9.83 -1.28
N GLU A 181 -7.06 -10.72 -0.91
CA GLU A 181 -7.35 -12.12 -0.63
C GLU A 181 -8.24 -12.27 0.62
N MET A 182 -8.10 -11.40 1.62
CA MET A 182 -8.99 -11.32 2.79
C MET A 182 -10.41 -10.89 2.38
N LEU A 183 -10.54 -9.86 1.54
CA LEU A 183 -11.84 -9.44 1.00
C LEU A 183 -12.49 -10.56 0.20
N ALA A 184 -11.73 -11.20 -0.68
CA ALA A 184 -12.20 -12.32 -1.48
C ALA A 184 -12.64 -13.50 -0.61
N SER A 185 -11.87 -13.85 0.41
CA SER A 185 -12.22 -14.94 1.33
C SER A 185 -13.46 -14.62 2.16
N ALA A 186 -13.66 -13.37 2.56
CA ALA A 186 -14.82 -12.95 3.34
C ALA A 186 -16.10 -12.89 2.51
N TRP A 187 -16.00 -12.50 1.24
CA TRP A 187 -17.13 -12.33 0.33
C TRP A 187 -17.41 -13.55 -0.55
N SER A 188 -16.55 -14.56 -0.52
CA SER A 188 -16.83 -15.85 -1.11
C SER A 188 -17.68 -16.70 -0.17
N ASP A 189 -18.70 -17.39 -0.71
CA ASP A 189 -19.44 -18.42 0.03
C ASP A 189 -18.63 -19.72 0.25
N ALA A 190 -17.33 -19.70 -0.05
CA ALA A 190 -16.49 -20.89 -0.01
C ALA A 190 -16.11 -21.26 1.44
N PRO A 191 -16.13 -22.56 1.81
CA PRO A 191 -15.69 -22.99 3.13
C PRO A 191 -14.22 -22.61 3.40
N GLN A 192 -13.92 -22.32 4.66
CA GLN A 192 -12.55 -22.25 5.14
C GLN A 192 -11.87 -23.60 4.93
N ALA A 193 -10.74 -23.63 4.25
CA ALA A 193 -10.11 -24.89 3.87
C ALA A 193 -8.61 -24.71 3.56
N GLU A 194 -7.93 -25.83 3.34
CA GLU A 194 -6.57 -25.91 2.80
C GLU A 194 -6.44 -25.11 1.50
N GLU A 195 -5.33 -24.42 1.23
CA GLU A 195 -5.16 -23.56 0.03
C GLU A 195 -6.06 -22.30 -0.01
N ALA A 196 -6.32 -21.67 1.14
CA ALA A 196 -7.17 -20.47 1.24
C ALA A 196 -6.81 -19.37 0.23
N ARG A 197 -5.52 -19.10 0.02
CA ARG A 197 -5.04 -18.13 -0.98
C ARG A 197 -5.46 -18.49 -2.41
N ALA A 198 -5.34 -19.76 -2.80
CA ALA A 198 -5.70 -20.21 -4.14
C ALA A 198 -7.20 -20.01 -4.43
N ARG A 199 -8.06 -20.32 -3.45
CA ARG A 199 -9.51 -20.08 -3.57
C ARG A 199 -9.86 -18.60 -3.58
N ALA A 200 -9.25 -17.79 -2.72
CA ALA A 200 -9.43 -16.34 -2.75
C ALA A 200 -9.07 -15.76 -4.13
N GLN A 201 -7.93 -16.17 -4.69
CA GLN A 201 -7.53 -15.75 -6.04
C GLN A 201 -8.44 -16.29 -7.14
N ALA A 202 -8.98 -17.51 -7.02
CA ALA A 202 -9.97 -18.04 -7.97
C ALA A 202 -11.25 -17.20 -7.96
N TRP A 203 -11.74 -16.83 -6.78
CA TRP A 203 -12.86 -15.90 -6.64
C TRP A 203 -12.53 -14.54 -7.23
N MET A 204 -11.35 -13.97 -6.93
CA MET A 204 -10.89 -12.70 -7.51
C MET A 204 -10.91 -12.73 -9.04
N ARG A 205 -10.45 -13.83 -9.68
CA ARG A 205 -10.51 -13.99 -11.14
C ARG A 205 -11.95 -14.07 -11.64
N ALA A 206 -12.82 -14.83 -10.98
CA ALA A 206 -14.23 -14.93 -11.33
C ALA A 206 -14.96 -13.57 -11.20
N GLN A 207 -14.51 -12.74 -10.26
CA GLN A 207 -14.99 -11.37 -10.10
C GLN A 207 -14.26 -10.36 -10.98
N GLY A 208 -13.34 -10.77 -11.87
CA GLY A 208 -12.65 -9.85 -12.77
C GLY A 208 -11.79 -8.79 -12.06
N TYR A 209 -11.27 -9.09 -10.87
CA TYR A 209 -10.28 -8.22 -10.23
C TYR A 209 -9.07 -8.05 -11.15
N ALA A 210 -8.48 -6.86 -11.18
CA ALA A 210 -7.25 -6.60 -11.92
C ALA A 210 -6.30 -5.82 -11.02
N GLY A 211 -5.07 -6.32 -10.87
CA GLY A 211 -4.00 -5.59 -10.18
C GLY A 211 -3.63 -4.32 -10.97
N SER A 212 -2.99 -3.37 -10.29
CA SER A 212 -2.44 -2.18 -10.93
C SER A 212 -1.28 -2.55 -11.84
N GLU A 213 -1.23 -1.94 -13.03
CA GLU A 213 -0.14 -2.14 -13.98
C GLU A 213 1.02 -1.16 -13.70
N PHE A 214 2.21 -1.71 -13.49
CA PHE A 214 3.46 -0.97 -13.43
C PHE A 214 4.22 -1.22 -14.73
N ARG A 215 4.12 -0.27 -15.66
CA ARG A 215 4.95 -0.29 -16.86
C ARG A 215 6.27 0.41 -16.56
N LEU A 216 7.38 -0.32 -16.68
CA LEU A 216 8.70 0.27 -16.51
C LEU A 216 8.98 1.18 -17.72
N PRO A 217 9.28 2.47 -17.50
CA PRO A 217 9.49 3.41 -18.61
C PRO A 217 10.77 3.15 -19.39
N PHE A 218 11.71 2.40 -18.78
CA PHE A 218 12.95 1.96 -19.41
C PHE A 218 13.09 0.46 -19.19
N PRO A 219 12.86 -0.39 -20.21
CA PRO A 219 12.88 -1.85 -20.08
C PRO A 219 14.12 -2.42 -19.40
N PRO A 220 15.34 -1.84 -19.56
CA PRO A 220 16.49 -2.33 -18.82
C PRO A 220 16.42 -2.19 -17.29
N MET A 221 15.48 -1.40 -16.74
CA MET A 221 15.19 -1.42 -15.29
C MET A 221 14.74 -2.79 -14.80
N MET A 222 14.16 -3.63 -15.66
CA MET A 222 13.82 -5.01 -15.35
C MET A 222 15.06 -5.82 -14.95
N TRP A 223 16.24 -5.53 -15.52
CA TRP A 223 17.47 -6.22 -15.11
C TRP A 223 17.98 -5.71 -13.75
N LEU A 224 17.76 -4.42 -13.47
CA LEU A 224 18.20 -3.79 -12.23
C LEU A 224 17.35 -4.19 -11.03
N SER A 225 16.06 -4.49 -11.23
CA SER A 225 15.18 -4.96 -10.15
C SER A 225 15.58 -6.34 -9.62
N VAL A 226 16.27 -7.18 -10.40
CA VAL A 226 16.79 -8.48 -9.94
C VAL A 226 17.78 -8.34 -8.77
N ALA A 227 18.47 -7.20 -8.67
CA ALA A 227 19.38 -6.92 -7.56
C ALA A 227 18.67 -6.51 -6.26
N VAL A 228 17.35 -6.28 -6.29
CA VAL A 228 16.55 -5.88 -5.13
C VAL A 228 15.94 -7.13 -4.49
N PRO A 229 16.31 -7.52 -3.25
CA PRO A 229 15.88 -8.79 -2.65
C PRO A 229 14.36 -8.98 -2.49
N TRP A 230 13.61 -7.89 -2.54
CA TRP A 230 12.17 -7.88 -2.32
C TRP A 230 11.38 -7.88 -3.65
N LEU A 231 12.07 -7.86 -4.80
CA LEU A 231 11.47 -7.88 -6.13
C LEU A 231 11.77 -9.20 -6.83
N HIS A 232 10.74 -9.79 -7.42
CA HIS A 232 10.82 -11.08 -8.10
C HIS A 232 10.09 -11.02 -9.45
N HIS A 233 10.54 -11.81 -10.43
CA HIS A 233 9.93 -11.85 -11.76
C HIS A 233 9.35 -13.23 -12.09
N ASP A 234 9.77 -14.25 -11.37
CA ASP A 234 9.55 -15.66 -11.68
C ASP A 234 8.17 -16.20 -11.25
N ASP A 235 7.27 -15.32 -10.80
CA ASP A 235 5.83 -15.58 -10.64
C ASP A 235 4.96 -14.75 -11.61
N HIS A 236 5.56 -13.91 -12.46
CA HIS A 236 4.84 -13.10 -13.44
C HIS A 236 4.65 -13.83 -14.77
N PRO A 237 3.54 -13.57 -15.50
CA PRO A 237 3.37 -14.07 -16.86
C PRO A 237 4.47 -13.56 -17.79
N GLN A 238 5.04 -14.44 -18.62
CA GLN A 238 6.11 -14.07 -19.55
C GLN A 238 5.69 -12.93 -20.50
N ALA A 239 4.45 -12.94 -20.96
CA ALA A 239 3.91 -11.90 -21.84
C ALA A 239 3.89 -10.50 -21.18
N ASP A 240 3.81 -10.42 -19.85
CA ASP A 240 3.89 -9.15 -19.11
C ASP A 240 5.34 -8.69 -18.99
N LEU A 241 6.25 -9.62 -18.66
CA LEU A 241 7.68 -9.36 -18.57
C LEU A 241 8.27 -8.88 -19.91
N ASP A 242 7.87 -9.49 -21.02
CA ASP A 242 8.29 -9.10 -22.38
C ASP A 242 7.87 -7.66 -22.73
N GLN A 243 6.81 -7.16 -22.09
CA GLN A 243 6.31 -5.78 -22.24
C GLN A 243 6.81 -4.84 -21.13
N ALA A 244 7.68 -5.34 -20.25
CA ALA A 244 8.15 -4.65 -19.05
C ALA A 244 7.00 -4.17 -18.13
N VAL A 245 5.99 -5.02 -17.96
CA VAL A 245 4.82 -4.78 -17.11
C VAL A 245 4.83 -5.71 -15.90
N PHE A 246 4.51 -5.15 -14.73
CA PHE A 246 4.10 -5.93 -13.56
C PHE A 246 2.64 -5.65 -13.24
N ARG A 247 1.88 -6.69 -12.87
CA ARG A 247 0.50 -6.55 -12.38
C ARG A 247 0.44 -6.89 -10.91
N VAL A 248 0.28 -5.87 -10.09
CA VAL A 248 0.51 -5.94 -8.65
C VAL A 248 -0.74 -5.44 -7.94
N SER A 249 -1.19 -6.14 -6.90
CA SER A 249 -2.26 -5.61 -6.05
C SER A 249 -1.76 -4.35 -5.35
N MET A 250 -2.46 -3.24 -5.55
CA MET A 250 -2.17 -1.94 -4.94
C MET A 250 -3.43 -1.37 -4.29
N PRO A 251 -3.31 -0.40 -3.40
CA PRO A 251 -4.48 0.26 -2.83
C PRO A 251 -5.44 0.77 -3.89
N ALA A 252 -4.93 1.37 -4.98
CA ALA A 252 -5.75 1.88 -6.08
C ALA A 252 -6.58 0.78 -6.78
N SER A 253 -6.01 -0.41 -7.03
CA SER A 253 -6.77 -1.51 -7.65
C SER A 253 -7.79 -2.12 -6.69
N ILE A 254 -7.50 -2.17 -5.39
CA ILE A 254 -8.46 -2.61 -4.37
C ILE A 254 -9.62 -1.63 -4.28
N GLU A 255 -9.34 -0.33 -4.20
CA GLU A 255 -10.36 0.72 -4.15
C GLU A 255 -11.23 0.73 -5.41
N ALA A 256 -10.62 0.59 -6.60
CA ALA A 256 -11.36 0.47 -7.85
C ALA A 256 -12.31 -0.74 -7.85
N PHE A 257 -11.82 -1.90 -7.39
CA PHE A 257 -12.65 -3.11 -7.27
C PHE A 257 -13.81 -2.93 -6.28
N VAL A 258 -13.55 -2.35 -5.10
CA VAL A 258 -14.58 -2.08 -4.09
C VAL A 258 -15.62 -1.11 -4.63
N ARG A 259 -15.19 -0.03 -5.30
CA ARG A 259 -16.09 0.95 -5.91
C ARG A 259 -17.02 0.31 -6.95
N GLU A 260 -16.49 -0.60 -7.77
CA GLU A 260 -17.25 -1.29 -8.81
C GLU A 260 -18.20 -2.33 -8.23
N ARG A 261 -17.75 -3.12 -7.25
CA ARG A 261 -18.44 -4.34 -6.79
C ARG A 261 -19.26 -4.19 -5.52
N VAL A 262 -19.07 -3.10 -4.77
CA VAL A 262 -19.73 -2.91 -3.48
C VAL A 262 -20.53 -1.60 -3.51
N PRO A 263 -21.77 -1.62 -4.03
CA PRO A 263 -22.65 -0.45 -4.04
C PRO A 263 -22.84 0.11 -2.63
N GLY A 264 -22.71 1.42 -2.49
CA GLY A 264 -22.80 2.10 -1.19
C GLY A 264 -21.48 2.18 -0.42
N ALA A 265 -20.37 1.65 -0.96
CA ALA A 265 -19.04 1.96 -0.46
C ALA A 265 -18.76 3.46 -0.60
N ARG A 266 -18.16 4.06 0.43
CA ARG A 266 -17.85 5.49 0.49
C ARG A 266 -16.37 5.69 0.76
N ARG A 267 -15.76 6.65 0.08
CA ARG A 267 -14.36 7.00 0.27
C ARG A 267 -14.23 8.38 0.90
N VAL A 268 -13.28 8.50 1.83
CA VAL A 268 -12.80 9.77 2.37
C VAL A 268 -11.29 9.79 2.17
N GLU A 269 -10.79 10.83 1.52
CA GLU A 269 -9.35 11.09 1.45
C GLU A 269 -8.97 12.20 2.41
N PHE A 270 -7.80 12.05 3.00
CA PHE A 270 -7.15 13.04 3.82
C PHE A 270 -5.81 13.33 3.21
N CYS A 271 -5.40 14.59 3.24
CA CYS A 271 -4.01 14.95 3.07
C CYS A 271 -3.59 15.96 4.12
N HIS A 272 -2.30 16.00 4.41
CA HIS A 272 -1.71 17.09 5.17
C HIS A 272 -0.57 17.73 4.38
N ALA A 273 -0.40 19.03 4.56
CA ALA A 273 0.73 19.81 4.06
C ALA A 273 1.06 20.89 5.10
N GLY A 274 2.14 20.69 5.85
CA GLY A 274 2.47 21.54 7.00
C GLY A 274 1.39 21.49 8.07
N THR A 275 0.75 22.63 8.36
CA THR A 275 -0.36 22.74 9.32
C THR A 275 -1.74 22.56 8.68
N ARG A 276 -1.84 22.53 7.35
CA ARG A 276 -3.12 22.36 6.67
C ARG A 276 -3.43 20.89 6.49
N VAL A 277 -4.66 20.51 6.85
CA VAL A 277 -5.25 19.22 6.53
C VAL A 277 -6.47 19.45 5.65
N VAL A 278 -6.57 18.70 4.56
CA VAL A 278 -7.74 18.69 3.69
C VAL A 278 -8.42 17.33 3.80
N VAL A 279 -9.75 17.35 3.95
CA VAL A 279 -10.59 16.17 4.00
C VAL A 279 -11.59 16.23 2.86
N HIS A 280 -11.48 15.30 1.93
CA HIS A 280 -12.34 15.17 0.77
C HIS A 280 -13.24 13.94 0.91
N ARG A 281 -14.53 14.11 0.62
CA ARG A 281 -15.51 13.01 0.58
C ARG A 281 -15.88 12.75 -0.86
N GLY A 282 -15.47 11.60 -1.37
CA GLY A 282 -15.60 11.29 -2.79
C GLY A 282 -14.56 10.30 -3.27
N TRP A 283 -14.76 9.84 -4.51
CA TRP A 283 -13.81 8.93 -5.17
C TRP A 283 -12.75 9.68 -5.96
N GLU A 284 -12.96 10.97 -6.19
CA GLU A 284 -12.00 11.87 -6.77
C GLU A 284 -10.82 12.07 -5.80
N PRO A 285 -9.58 12.09 -6.31
CA PRO A 285 -8.43 12.36 -5.46
C PRO A 285 -8.34 13.85 -5.14
N ILE A 286 -7.87 14.20 -3.93
CA ILE A 286 -7.45 15.56 -3.59
C ILE A 286 -6.33 15.98 -4.55
N ALA A 287 -6.35 17.23 -4.99
CA ALA A 287 -5.32 17.79 -5.86
C ALA A 287 -3.91 17.66 -5.24
N GLU A 288 -2.91 17.58 -6.11
CA GLU A 288 -1.51 17.49 -5.68
C GLU A 288 -1.12 18.67 -4.78
N GLY A 289 -0.19 18.44 -3.85
CA GLY A 289 0.20 19.46 -2.87
C GLY A 289 -0.85 19.73 -1.78
N CYS A 290 -1.84 18.85 -1.65
CA CYS A 290 -2.92 18.99 -0.68
C CYS A 290 -3.67 20.32 -0.85
N GLU A 291 -3.99 20.65 -2.10
CA GLU A 291 -4.78 21.83 -2.45
C GLU A 291 -6.28 21.52 -2.31
N PRO A 292 -7.04 22.31 -1.53
CA PRO A 292 -8.45 22.05 -1.30
C PRO A 292 -9.32 22.41 -2.50
N GLY A 293 -10.22 21.50 -2.87
CA GLY A 293 -11.33 21.75 -3.76
C GLY A 293 -12.51 22.44 -3.08
N VAL A 294 -13.53 22.79 -3.86
CA VAL A 294 -14.72 23.56 -3.41
C VAL A 294 -15.53 22.82 -2.33
N GLN A 295 -15.54 21.50 -2.38
CA GLN A 295 -16.32 20.64 -1.46
C GLN A 295 -15.49 20.11 -0.29
N ASP A 296 -14.23 20.51 -0.18
CA ASP A 296 -13.32 19.94 0.78
C ASP A 296 -13.40 20.67 2.13
N ARG A 297 -13.30 19.89 3.21
CA ARG A 297 -13.16 20.45 4.55
C ARG A 297 -11.69 20.70 4.82
N VAL A 298 -11.34 21.94 5.14
CA VAL A 298 -10.00 22.32 5.56
C VAL A 298 -9.95 22.42 7.09
N VAL A 299 -8.93 21.80 7.70
CA VAL A 299 -8.63 21.86 9.13
C VAL A 299 -7.20 22.36 9.30
N MET A 300 -6.98 23.28 10.24
CA MET A 300 -5.64 23.75 10.58
C MET A 300 -5.19 23.05 11.87
N LEU A 301 -4.00 22.46 11.84
CA LEU A 301 -3.30 21.90 12.98
C LEU A 301 -2.45 23.01 13.61
N ASP A 302 -2.83 23.45 14.80
CA ASP A 302 -2.26 24.57 15.55
C ASP A 302 -1.04 24.20 16.40
#